data_AF-A0A062BM28-F1
#
_entry.id   AF-A0A062BM28-F1
#
_cell.length_a   1.000
_cell.length_b   1.000
_cell.length_c   1.000
_cell.angle_alpha   90.00
_cell.angle_beta   90.00
_cell.angle_gamma   90.00
#
_symmetry.space_group_name_H-M   'P 1'
#
loop_
_entity.id
_entity.type
_entity.pdbx_description
1 polymer ?
#
loop_
_entity_poly.entity_id
_entity_poly.type
_entity_poly.pdbx_seq_one_letter_code
_entity_poly.pdbx_strand_id
1 'polypeptide(L)'
;MDALNELEVILRDNTTVTGTDAMREFIKCEVANVIEHADTGDVTVDLSTPSGIQGAAELIFYHIEAATEVKIDIAFIVDEICSQLKRRK
;
A
#
# COMPACT_ATOMS: atom_id res chain seq x y z
N MET A 1 -6.12 -21.78 -1.06
CA MET A 1 -5.98 -21.22 -2.42
C MET A 1 -6.26 -19.74 -2.30
N ASP A 2 -5.32 -18.92 -2.76
CA ASP A 2 -5.36 -17.47 -2.60
C ASP A 2 -6.25 -16.91 -3.71
N ALA A 3 -7.50 -16.58 -3.41
CA ALA A 3 -8.52 -16.25 -4.41
C ALA A 3 -8.11 -15.10 -5.35
N LEU A 4 -7.17 -14.25 -4.92
CA LEU A 4 -6.58 -13.18 -5.71
C LEU A 4 -5.65 -13.66 -6.82
N ASN A 5 -5.03 -14.84 -6.68
CA ASN A 5 -4.17 -15.42 -7.73
C ASN A 5 -4.98 -16.06 -8.87
N GLU A 6 -6.26 -16.35 -8.64
CA GLU A 6 -7.17 -16.91 -9.65
C GLU A 6 -8.01 -15.82 -10.33
N LEU A 7 -7.97 -14.59 -9.83
CA LEU A 7 -8.69 -13.44 -10.38
C LEU A 7 -7.84 -12.77 -11.47
N GLU A 8 -8.38 -12.64 -12.68
CA GLU A 8 -7.75 -11.86 -13.75
C GLU A 8 -8.31 -10.42 -13.75
N VAL A 9 -7.41 -9.45 -13.68
CA VAL A 9 -7.73 -8.01 -13.75
C VAL A 9 -7.27 -7.47 -15.09
N ILE A 10 -8.20 -6.89 -15.84
CA ILE A 10 -7.91 -6.23 -17.11
C ILE A 10 -7.69 -4.74 -16.83
N LEU A 11 -6.47 -4.26 -17.09
CA LEU A 11 -6.09 -2.86 -16.93
C LEU A 11 -6.56 -2.02 -18.13
N ARG A 12 -6.51 -0.69 -17.99
CA ARG A 12 -6.97 0.25 -19.05
C ARG A 12 -6.19 0.13 -20.36
N ASP A 13 -4.96 -0.38 -20.32
CA ASP A 13 -4.12 -0.63 -21.49
C ASP A 13 -4.37 -2.01 -22.13
N ASN A 14 -5.43 -2.72 -21.72
CA ASN A 14 -5.79 -4.08 -22.12
C ASN A 14 -4.76 -5.15 -21.73
N THR A 15 -3.86 -4.86 -20.80
CA THR A 15 -3.04 -5.91 -20.18
C THR A 15 -3.83 -6.66 -19.12
N THR A 16 -3.55 -7.95 -18.97
CA THR A 16 -4.13 -8.80 -17.93
C THR A 16 -3.07 -9.08 -16.87
N VAL A 17 -3.43 -8.85 -15.61
CA VAL A 17 -2.61 -9.16 -14.45
C VAL A 17 -3.42 -10.00 -13.45
N THR A 18 -2.76 -10.64 -12.50
CA THR A 18 -3.49 -11.31 -11.41
C THR A 18 -4.08 -10.29 -10.44
N GLY A 19 -5.12 -10.66 -9.70
CA GLY A 19 -5.67 -9.84 -8.62
C GLY A 19 -4.62 -9.51 -7.56
N THR A 20 -3.69 -10.42 -7.30
CA THR A 20 -2.54 -10.19 -6.42
C THR A 20 -1.61 -9.11 -6.95
N ASP A 21 -1.31 -9.12 -8.25
CA ASP A 21 -0.47 -8.09 -8.87
C ASP A 21 -1.17 -6.72 -8.88
N ALA A 22 -2.46 -6.70 -9.21
CA ALA A 22 -3.27 -5.49 -9.16
C ALA A 22 -3.33 -4.89 -7.75
N MET A 23 -3.52 -5.73 -6.73
CA MET A 23 -3.51 -5.30 -5.33
C MET A 23 -2.14 -4.79 -4.90
N ARG A 24 -1.06 -5.44 -5.33
CA ARG A 24 0.30 -4.99 -5.06
C ARG A 24 0.56 -3.60 -5.66
N GLU A 25 0.17 -3.36 -6.90
CA GLU A 25 0.31 -2.03 -7.52
C GLU A 25 -0.56 -0.98 -6.83
N PHE A 26 -1.78 -1.34 -6.41
CA PHE A 26 -2.63 -0.45 -5.63
C PHE A 26 -1.96 -0.03 -4.32
N ILE A 27 -1.41 -0.98 -3.55
CA ILE A 27 -0.67 -0.68 -2.30
C ILE A 27 0.51 0.26 -2.58
N LYS A 28 1.27 0.04 -3.65
CA LYS A 28 2.39 0.92 -4.03
C LYS A 28 1.94 2.35 -4.28
N CYS A 29 0.81 2.53 -4.97
CA CYS A 29 0.22 3.84 -5.22
C CYS A 29 -0.23 4.53 -3.93
N GLU A 30 -0.91 3.80 -3.04
CA GLU A 30 -1.34 4.32 -1.74
C GLU A 30 -0.15 4.76 -0.87
N VAL A 31 0.91 3.94 -0.84
CA VAL A 31 2.17 4.27 -0.15
C VAL A 31 2.81 5.53 -0.73
N ALA A 32 2.91 5.63 -2.06
CA ALA A 32 3.49 6.79 -2.72
C ALA A 32 2.69 8.07 -2.39
N ASN A 33 1.36 7.98 -2.40
CA ASN A 33 0.47 9.10 -2.06
C ASN A 33 0.68 9.57 -0.62
N VAL A 34 0.79 8.65 0.34
CA VAL A 34 1.06 9.00 1.75
C VAL A 34 2.45 9.62 1.91
N ILE A 35 3.47 9.10 1.24
CA ILE A 35 4.83 9.68 1.30
C ILE A 35 4.84 11.12 0.73
N GLU A 36 4.15 11.36 -0.39
CA GLU A 36 4.07 12.69 -1.02
C GLU A 36 3.39 13.73 -0.10
N HIS A 37 2.39 13.30 0.69
CA HIS A 37 1.56 14.19 1.52
C HIS A 37 1.90 14.17 3.02
N ALA A 38 2.87 13.36 3.47
CA ALA A 38 3.27 13.31 4.88
C ALA A 38 3.80 14.66 5.38
N ASP A 39 4.50 15.41 4.52
CA ASP A 39 5.10 16.70 4.84
C ASP A 39 4.16 17.90 4.56
N THR A 40 3.01 17.68 3.90
CA THR A 40 2.05 18.76 3.58
C THR A 40 1.14 19.10 4.77
N GLY A 41 1.11 18.25 5.81
CA GLY A 41 0.24 18.40 6.97
C GLY A 41 -1.15 17.79 6.80
N ASP A 42 -1.47 17.26 5.61
CA ASP A 42 -2.73 16.55 5.35
C ASP A 42 -2.75 15.16 5.99
N VAL A 43 -1.56 14.55 6.11
CA VAL A 43 -1.34 13.29 6.83
C VAL A 43 -0.24 13.52 7.86
N THR A 44 -0.62 13.75 9.12
CA THR A 44 0.36 13.94 10.21
C THR A 44 0.99 12.61 10.63
N VAL A 45 1.97 12.13 9.85
CA VAL A 45 2.79 10.96 10.16
C VAL A 45 4.27 11.32 10.02
N ASP A 46 5.05 11.13 11.07
CA ASP A 46 6.50 11.31 11.01
C ASP A 46 7.19 10.06 10.46
N LEU A 47 7.29 9.98 9.13
CA LEU A 47 7.94 8.89 8.41
C LEU A 47 9.44 8.76 8.72
N SER A 48 10.02 9.68 9.52
CA SER A 48 11.38 9.53 10.03
C SER A 48 11.51 8.47 11.13
N THR A 49 10.41 8.16 11.82
CA THR A 49 10.38 7.25 12.98
C THR A 49 9.71 5.92 12.66
N PRO A 50 10.09 4.81 13.34
CA PRO A 50 9.37 3.55 13.22
C PRO A 50 7.88 3.66 13.56
N SER A 51 7.52 4.49 14.56
CA SER A 51 6.13 4.74 14.95
C SER A 51 5.32 5.46 13.87
N GLY A 52 5.91 6.45 13.19
CA GLY A 52 5.21 7.13 12.11
C GLY A 52 5.07 6.26 10.85
N ILE A 53 6.07 5.41 10.55
CA ILE A 53 5.95 4.39 9.50
C ILE A 53 4.82 3.41 9.81
N GLN A 54 4.74 2.92 11.05
CA GLN A 54 3.67 2.03 11.48
C GLN A 54 2.30 2.72 11.40
N GLY A 55 2.18 3.96 11.87
CA GLY A 55 0.93 4.74 11.78
C GLY A 55 0.50 4.98 10.33
N ALA A 56 1.43 5.29 9.43
CA ALA A 56 1.14 5.41 8.00
C ALA A 56 0.65 4.09 7.39
N ALA A 57 1.28 2.96 7.74
CA ALA A 57 0.87 1.65 7.27
C ALA A 57 -0.54 1.27 7.74
N GLU A 58 -0.90 1.61 8.98
CA GLU A 58 -2.25 1.41 9.51
C GLU A 58 -3.31 2.25 8.78
N LEU A 59 -3.01 3.51 8.48
CA LEU A 59 -3.92 4.37 7.70
C LEU A 59 -4.18 3.80 6.31
N ILE A 60 -3.13 3.34 5.61
CA ILE A 60 -3.25 2.68 4.31
C ILE A 60 -4.04 1.38 4.43
N PHE A 61 -3.75 0.56 5.45
CA PHE A 61 -4.48 -0.69 5.70
C PHE A 61 -5.98 -0.43 5.85
N TYR A 62 -6.38 0.52 6.69
CA TYR A 62 -7.80 0.83 6.91
C TYR A 62 -8.45 1.40 5.65
N HIS A 63 -7.73 2.22 4.87
CA HIS A 63 -8.23 2.73 3.61
C HIS A 63 -8.52 1.60 2.61
N ILE A 64 -7.56 0.68 2.43
CA ILE A 64 -7.71 -0.42 1.48
C ILE A 64 -8.80 -1.40 1.95
N GLU A 65 -8.84 -1.76 3.24
CA GLU A 65 -9.88 -2.64 3.78
C GLU A 65 -11.26 -2.03 3.60
N ALA A 66 -11.43 -0.72 3.83
CA ALA A 66 -12.70 -0.02 3.62
C ALA A 66 -13.11 0.08 2.15
N ALA A 67 -12.14 0.22 1.23
CA ALA A 67 -12.42 0.37 -0.21
C ALA A 67 -12.65 -0.96 -0.94
N THR A 68 -12.05 -2.05 -0.44
CA THR A 68 -11.98 -3.33 -1.17
C THR A 68 -12.56 -4.53 -0.42
N GLU A 69 -12.80 -4.41 0.90
CA GLU A 69 -13.14 -5.51 1.81
C GLU A 69 -12.07 -6.62 1.87
N VAL A 70 -10.87 -6.36 1.34
CA VAL A 70 -9.75 -7.31 1.37
C VAL A 70 -8.86 -7.01 2.57
N LYS A 71 -8.54 -8.07 3.32
CA LYS A 71 -7.55 -8.00 4.41
C LYS A 71 -6.14 -8.20 3.86
N ILE A 72 -5.28 -7.24 4.15
CA ILE A 72 -3.88 -7.22 3.71
C ILE A 72 -2.98 -7.26 4.95
N ASP A 73 -1.83 -7.91 4.84
CA ASP A 73 -0.83 -7.88 5.91
C ASP A 73 -0.21 -6.48 6.02
N ILE A 74 -0.36 -5.84 7.17
CA ILE A 74 0.24 -4.52 7.45
C ILE A 74 1.77 -4.57 7.28
N ALA A 75 2.42 -5.71 7.58
CA ALA A 75 3.86 -5.86 7.39
C ALA A 75 4.29 -5.64 5.94
N PHE A 76 3.44 -6.02 4.97
CA PHE A 76 3.71 -5.77 3.56
C PHE A 76 3.72 -4.27 3.24
N ILE A 77 2.80 -3.50 3.85
CA ILE A 77 2.70 -2.06 3.66
C ILE A 77 3.89 -1.35 4.31
N VAL A 78 4.30 -1.77 5.52
CA VAL A 78 5.51 -1.26 6.20
C VAL A 78 6.76 -1.48 5.34
N ASP A 79 6.89 -2.67 4.76
CA ASP A 79 8.02 -3.02 3.90
C ASP A 79 8.06 -2.17 2.64
N GLU A 80 6.90 -1.90 2.03
CA GLU A 80 6.79 -1.04 0.87
C GLU A 80 7.12 0.43 1.20
N ILE A 81 6.63 0.97 2.33
CA ILE A 81 7.01 2.31 2.80
C ILE A 81 8.54 2.41 2.97
N CYS A 82 9.14 1.43 3.65
CA CYS A 82 10.60 1.42 3.85
C CYS A 82 11.36 1.33 2.52
N SER A 83 10.88 0.50 1.59
CA SER A 83 11.44 0.33 0.25
C SER A 83 11.45 1.65 -0.54
N GLN A 84 10.32 2.35 -0.61
CA GLN A 84 10.21 3.62 -1.33
C GLN A 84 11.01 4.75 -0.67
N LEU A 85 11.08 4.78 0.66
CA LEU A 85 11.95 5.70 1.40
C LEU A 85 13.45 5.33 1.31
N LYS A 86 13.80 4.26 0.58
CA LYS A 86 15.16 3.72 0.46
C LYS A 86 15.81 3.38 1.81
N ARG A 87 14.98 3.07 2.81
CA ARG A 87 15.42 2.64 4.14
C ARG A 87 15.72 1.15 4.06
N ARG A 88 16.99 0.78 4.21
CA ARG A 88 17.34 -0.62 4.43
C ARG A 88 16.94 -0.98 5.87
N LYS A 89 16.18 -2.07 6.02
CA LYS A 89 15.92 -2.72 7.32
C LYS A 89 17.23 -3.00 8.05
#